data_AF-A0A0G0X9R5-F1
#
_entry.id   AF-A0A0G0X9R5-F1
#
_cell.length_a   1.000
_cell.length_b   1.000
_cell.length_c   1.000
_cell.angle_alpha   90.00
_cell.angle_beta   90.00
_cell.angle_gamma   90.00
#
_symmetry.space_group_name_H-M   'P 1'
#
loop_
_entity.id
_entity.type
_entity.pdbx_description
1 polymer ?
#
loop_
_entity_poly.entity_id
_entity_poly.type
_entity_poly.pdbx_seq_one_letter_code
_entity_poly.pdbx_strand_id
1 'polypeptide(L)'
;MNIIRRNLPVFIIGFITLAIFAVIIIAAQNAQPQDGPSLNEINTDELIAGHTYVQGPEDAPVTLVEFSDYQCPACKAFHPIIQNVFNNNSGTLRWAYRHYPLPQHPYARKAAEAAQIAGEQGKFWEYSALMFKNQENLTEEDLIKYAEQVGLDVAKFTDSLKNGSYATIINDDIAAANKLKINATPTFFLNGKMMKFEDLENFNNQINKEIEKFKSQSKLLPNTTPNNETLTPELNESIKSLNGNLNYAEIDKTFGALEIAYTNNGFDPKNTTAREGQLARFTNKTDSTIIFYQPIYRFEDVEQEVTIQPGANIEIRLSKTKIWSYREKNTDSFGSIFVNPTQD
;
A
#
# COMPACT_ATOMS: atom_id res chain seq x y z
N MET A 1 68.56 -12.40 42.54
CA MET A 1 68.41 -12.15 41.08
C MET A 1 67.76 -13.32 40.31
N ASN A 2 66.97 -14.20 40.95
CA ASN A 2 66.46 -15.45 40.30
C ASN A 2 64.92 -15.54 40.16
N ILE A 3 64.15 -14.63 40.75
CA ILE A 3 62.67 -14.64 40.63
C ILE A 3 62.21 -14.06 39.29
N ILE A 4 62.87 -12.98 38.84
CA ILE A 4 62.55 -12.30 37.58
C ILE A 4 62.86 -13.21 36.38
N ARG A 5 63.98 -13.93 36.37
CA ARG A 5 64.33 -14.86 35.28
C ARG A 5 63.43 -16.10 35.23
N ARG A 6 62.99 -16.63 36.38
CA ARG A 6 62.13 -17.83 36.44
C ARG A 6 60.69 -17.54 35.99
N ASN A 7 60.20 -16.33 36.25
CA ASN A 7 58.82 -15.94 35.93
C ASN A 7 58.72 -15.10 34.64
N LEU A 8 59.86 -14.78 34.01
CA LEU A 8 59.94 -14.08 32.74
C LEU A 8 59.00 -14.63 31.66
N PRO A 9 58.88 -15.96 31.42
CA PRO A 9 57.93 -16.47 30.43
C PRO A 9 56.47 -16.19 30.80
N VAL A 10 56.11 -16.17 32.09
CA VAL A 10 54.74 -15.86 32.55
C VAL A 10 54.42 -14.38 32.31
N PHE A 11 55.37 -13.49 32.57
CA PHE A 11 55.21 -12.06 32.28
C PHE A 11 55.13 -11.78 30.77
N ILE A 12 55.89 -12.49 29.94
CA ILE A 12 55.82 -12.39 28.48
C ILE A 12 54.45 -12.84 27.97
N ILE A 13 53.95 -13.98 28.45
CA ILE A 13 52.62 -14.49 28.07
C ILE A 13 51.53 -13.50 28.50
N GLY A 14 51.59 -12.97 29.74
CA GLY A 14 50.63 -11.98 30.23
C GLY A 14 50.62 -10.67 29.43
N PHE A 15 51.80 -10.21 28.98
CA PHE A 15 51.88 -9.03 28.12
C PHE A 15 51.33 -9.29 26.71
N ILE A 16 51.60 -10.47 26.14
CA ILE A 16 51.08 -10.85 24.83
C ILE A 16 49.55 -10.97 24.86
N THR A 17 48.98 -11.60 25.89
CA THR A 17 47.52 -11.72 26.01
C THR A 17 46.85 -10.35 26.18
N LEU A 18 47.41 -9.47 27.01
CA LEU A 18 46.92 -8.08 27.15
C LEU A 18 47.02 -7.29 25.85
N ALA A 19 48.12 -7.44 25.10
CA ALA A 19 48.29 -6.77 23.81
C ALA A 19 47.28 -7.29 22.77
N ILE A 20 47.04 -8.60 22.70
CA ILE A 20 46.04 -9.19 21.82
C ILE A 20 44.64 -8.71 22.20
N PHE A 21 44.31 -8.69 23.49
CA PHE A 21 43.00 -8.23 23.97
C PHE A 21 42.79 -6.74 23.67
N ALA A 22 43.82 -5.91 23.86
CA ALA A 22 43.79 -4.50 23.50
C ALA A 22 43.61 -4.29 21.99
N VAL A 23 44.30 -5.08 21.15
CA VAL A 23 44.12 -5.04 19.68
C VAL A 23 42.71 -5.46 19.28
N ILE A 24 42.12 -6.47 19.92
CA ILE A 24 40.73 -6.90 19.67
C ILE A 24 39.74 -5.81 20.07
N ILE A 25 39.94 -5.16 21.23
CA ILE A 25 39.08 -4.05 21.68
C ILE A 25 39.21 -2.84 20.75
N ILE A 26 40.44 -2.47 20.36
CA ILE A 26 40.69 -1.37 19.43
C ILE A 26 40.10 -1.71 18.04
N ALA A 27 40.22 -2.95 17.58
CA ALA A 27 39.60 -3.41 16.34
C ALA A 27 38.07 -3.41 16.43
N ALA A 28 37.48 -3.75 17.59
CA ALA A 28 36.04 -3.71 17.81
C ALA A 28 35.49 -2.28 17.96
N GLN A 29 36.28 -1.35 18.49
CA GLN A 29 35.93 0.08 18.58
C GLN A 29 36.15 0.83 17.27
N ASN A 30 37.15 0.42 16.48
CA ASN A 30 37.44 0.96 15.14
C ASN A 30 36.68 0.25 14.02
N ALA A 31 36.05 -0.90 14.31
CA ALA A 31 35.02 -1.46 13.45
C ALA A 31 33.86 -0.48 13.46
N GLN A 32 33.86 0.41 12.46
CA GLN A 32 32.66 1.13 12.06
C GLN A 32 31.52 0.10 12.02
N PRO A 33 30.34 0.40 12.59
CA PRO A 33 29.18 -0.47 12.41
C PRO A 33 29.05 -0.69 10.90
N GLN A 34 29.33 -1.92 10.47
CA GLN A 34 29.08 -2.30 9.10
C GLN A 34 27.57 -2.16 8.98
N ASP A 35 27.13 -1.15 8.22
CA ASP A 35 25.73 -1.00 7.86
C ASP A 35 25.28 -2.38 7.37
N GLY A 36 24.46 -3.06 8.18
CA GLY A 36 23.77 -4.26 7.74
C GLY A 36 23.06 -3.92 6.43
N PRO A 37 22.87 -4.88 5.51
CA PRO A 37 22.47 -4.61 4.13
C PRO A 37 21.42 -3.50 4.13
N SER A 38 21.80 -2.32 3.62
CA SER A 38 20.89 -1.20 3.56
C SER A 38 19.73 -1.68 2.72
N LEU A 39 18.57 -1.90 3.35
CA LEU A 39 17.34 -2.06 2.60
C LEU A 39 17.19 -0.72 1.88
N ASN A 40 17.51 -0.71 0.58
CA ASN A 40 17.37 0.47 -0.25
C ASN A 40 15.98 1.06 0.02
N GLU A 41 15.89 2.38 0.17
CA GLU A 41 14.62 3.07 0.32
C GLU A 41 13.74 2.69 -0.87
N ILE A 42 12.65 1.97 -0.61
CA ILE A 42 11.74 1.52 -1.65
C ILE A 42 10.83 2.69 -1.97
N ASN A 43 10.66 3.01 -3.26
CA ASN A 43 9.71 4.05 -3.64
C ASN A 43 8.32 3.69 -3.08
N THR A 44 7.66 4.66 -2.43
CA THR A 44 6.33 4.45 -1.85
C THR A 44 5.31 4.00 -2.91
N ASP A 45 5.48 4.44 -4.16
CA ASP A 45 4.63 4.00 -5.29
C ASP A 45 4.81 2.50 -5.61
N GLU A 46 5.95 1.90 -5.28
CA GLU A 46 6.16 0.44 -5.39
C GLU A 46 5.51 -0.33 -4.22
N LEU A 47 5.28 0.35 -3.09
CA LEU A 47 4.66 -0.23 -1.90
C LEU A 47 3.13 -0.11 -1.91
N ILE A 48 2.57 0.84 -2.64
CA ILE A 48 1.13 1.08 -2.76
C ILE A 48 0.67 0.67 -4.17
N ALA A 49 0.12 -0.53 -4.28
CA ALA A 49 -0.51 -0.99 -5.51
C ALA A 49 -1.87 -0.31 -5.72
N GLY A 50 -2.40 -0.35 -6.95
CA GLY A 50 -3.75 0.08 -7.29
C GLY A 50 -4.79 -0.28 -6.25
N HIS A 51 -5.02 -1.58 -6.04
CA HIS A 51 -6.01 -2.13 -5.11
C HIS A 51 -5.68 -1.99 -3.60
N THR A 52 -4.71 -1.16 -3.23
CA THR A 52 -4.35 -0.90 -1.83
C THR A 52 -5.39 0.02 -1.21
N TYR A 53 -5.98 -0.38 -0.09
CA TYR A 53 -6.86 0.51 0.66
C TYR A 53 -6.03 1.49 1.48
N VAL A 54 -6.37 2.77 1.36
CA VAL A 54 -5.66 3.88 2.00
C VAL A 54 -6.62 4.70 2.85
N GLN A 55 -6.17 5.13 4.04
CA GLN A 55 -6.78 6.23 4.81
C GLN A 55 -5.82 7.42 4.88
N GLY A 56 -6.39 8.63 4.95
CA GLY A 56 -5.65 9.88 5.07
C GLY A 56 -5.42 10.58 3.72
N PRO A 57 -4.93 11.82 3.73
CA PRO A 57 -4.64 12.59 2.53
C PRO A 57 -3.60 11.89 1.64
N GLU A 58 -3.74 12.05 0.33
CA GLU A 58 -2.78 11.47 -0.62
C GLU A 58 -1.39 12.11 -0.51
N ASP A 59 -1.37 13.41 -0.20
CA ASP A 59 -0.22 14.28 -0.01
C ASP A 59 0.27 14.33 1.45
N ALA A 60 -0.22 13.43 2.31
CA ALA A 60 0.22 13.39 3.70
C ALA A 60 1.74 13.22 3.78
N PRO A 61 2.43 14.02 4.61
CA PRO A 61 3.90 14.02 4.68
C PRO A 61 4.48 12.69 5.19
N VAL A 62 3.68 11.90 5.89
CA VAL A 62 4.09 10.59 6.41
C VAL A 62 3.18 9.53 5.84
N THR A 63 3.77 8.50 5.23
CA THR A 63 3.07 7.31 4.72
C THR A 63 3.52 6.07 5.46
N LEU A 64 2.55 5.34 6.03
CA LEU A 64 2.72 4.04 6.66
C LEU A 64 2.08 2.97 5.77
N VAL A 65 2.88 2.06 5.23
CA VAL A 65 2.39 0.89 4.51
C VAL A 65 2.47 -0.33 5.43
N GLU A 66 1.36 -1.05 5.59
CA GLU A 66 1.23 -2.26 6.40
C GLU A 66 1.00 -3.47 5.50
N PHE A 67 1.85 -4.50 5.59
CA PHE A 67 1.59 -5.84 5.09
C PHE A 67 1.07 -6.72 6.23
N SER A 68 -0.17 -7.19 6.13
CA SER A 68 -0.91 -7.75 7.26
C SER A 68 -1.79 -8.95 6.90
N ASP A 69 -2.13 -9.72 7.92
CA ASP A 69 -2.83 -11.00 7.82
C ASP A 69 -3.91 -11.09 8.91
N TYR A 70 -5.16 -11.32 8.50
CA TYR A 70 -6.31 -11.35 9.40
C TYR A 70 -6.29 -12.49 10.43
N GLN A 71 -5.51 -13.55 10.24
CA GLN A 71 -5.29 -14.62 11.21
C GLN A 71 -4.02 -14.47 12.06
N CYS A 72 -3.17 -13.49 11.76
CA CYS A 72 -1.95 -13.29 12.52
C CYS A 72 -2.24 -12.61 13.88
N PRO A 73 -1.88 -13.22 15.03
CA PRO A 73 -2.12 -12.62 16.34
C PRO A 73 -1.41 -11.28 16.55
N ALA A 74 -0.21 -11.12 15.99
CA ALA A 74 0.51 -9.85 16.04
C ALA A 74 -0.24 -8.76 15.24
N CYS A 75 -0.75 -9.07 14.05
CA CYS A 75 -1.54 -8.11 13.27
C CYS A 75 -2.77 -7.62 14.04
N LYS A 76 -3.49 -8.54 14.71
CA LYS A 76 -4.61 -8.20 15.59
C LYS A 76 -4.20 -7.26 16.73
N ALA A 77 -3.02 -7.48 17.33
CA ALA A 77 -2.52 -6.63 18.41
C ALA A 77 -2.14 -5.22 17.91
N PHE A 78 -1.57 -5.11 16.71
CA PHE A 78 -1.18 -3.83 16.10
C PHE A 78 -2.37 -3.03 15.56
N HIS A 79 -3.43 -3.69 15.07
CA HIS A 79 -4.57 -3.01 14.45
C HIS A 79 -5.17 -1.85 15.27
N PRO A 80 -5.56 -2.01 16.56
CA PRO A 80 -6.10 -0.88 17.34
C PRO A 80 -5.07 0.23 17.60
N ILE A 81 -3.77 -0.10 17.60
CA ILE A 81 -2.70 0.88 17.82
C ILE A 81 -2.54 1.75 16.59
N ILE A 82 -2.48 1.13 15.40
CA ILE A 82 -2.40 1.86 14.14
C ILE A 82 -3.63 2.74 13.97
N GLN A 83 -4.82 2.23 14.27
CA GLN A 83 -6.05 3.05 14.28
C GLN A 83 -5.93 4.26 15.21
N ASN A 84 -5.42 4.07 16.43
CA ASN A 84 -5.21 5.19 17.36
C ASN A 84 -4.17 6.20 16.84
N VAL A 85 -3.05 5.73 16.30
CA VAL A 85 -2.02 6.60 15.71
C VAL A 85 -2.59 7.38 14.53
N PHE A 86 -3.33 6.71 13.64
CA PHE A 86 -4.00 7.35 12.51
C PHE A 86 -5.04 8.37 12.96
N ASN A 87 -5.92 8.03 13.89
CA ASN A 87 -6.95 8.95 14.37
C ASN A 87 -6.36 10.23 15.00
N ASN A 88 -5.21 10.13 15.67
CA ASN A 88 -4.52 11.28 16.26
C ASN A 88 -3.73 12.12 15.23
N ASN A 89 -3.52 11.59 14.03
CA ASN A 89 -2.64 12.17 13.02
C ASN A 89 -3.23 12.16 11.61
N SER A 90 -4.56 12.07 11.47
CA SER A 90 -5.24 11.76 10.20
C SER A 90 -5.01 12.79 9.10
N GLY A 91 -4.67 14.03 9.43
CA GLY A 91 -4.28 15.06 8.45
C GLY A 91 -2.81 15.03 8.03
N THR A 92 -1.97 14.22 8.69
CA THR A 92 -0.52 14.15 8.47
C THR A 92 0.00 12.75 8.18
N LEU A 93 -0.84 11.73 8.34
CA LEU A 93 -0.50 10.33 8.15
C LEU A 93 -1.40 9.72 7.07
N ARG A 94 -0.79 9.10 6.07
CA ARG A 94 -1.41 8.22 5.09
C ARG A 94 -1.15 6.78 5.49
N TRP A 95 -2.20 6.01 5.78
CA TRP A 95 -2.10 4.59 6.12
C TRP A 95 -2.58 3.74 4.96
N ALA A 96 -1.71 2.86 4.45
CA ALA A 96 -1.99 1.96 3.33
C ALA A 96 -1.92 0.49 3.78
N TYR A 97 -2.94 -0.30 3.46
CA TYR A 97 -3.05 -1.71 3.86
C TYR A 97 -2.85 -2.66 2.67
N ARG A 98 -1.90 -3.59 2.81
CA ARG A 98 -1.57 -4.66 1.84
C ARG A 98 -1.80 -6.03 2.46
N HIS A 99 -2.39 -6.96 1.71
CA HIS A 99 -2.66 -8.30 2.21
C HIS A 99 -1.40 -9.18 2.13
N TYR A 100 -1.02 -9.84 3.22
CA TYR A 100 0.03 -10.85 3.19
C TYR A 100 -0.36 -12.10 3.98
N PRO A 101 -1.41 -12.83 3.55
CA PRO A 101 -1.87 -14.02 4.25
C PRO A 101 -0.78 -15.11 4.22
N LEU A 102 -0.33 -15.52 5.40
CA LEU A 102 0.76 -16.47 5.56
C LEU A 102 0.27 -17.91 5.30
N PRO A 103 1.10 -18.79 4.69
CA PRO A 103 0.67 -20.13 4.29
C PRO A 103 0.15 -21.01 5.44
N GLN A 104 0.64 -20.79 6.66
CA GLN A 104 0.20 -21.52 7.86
C GLN A 104 -1.16 -21.08 8.41
N HIS A 105 -1.75 -20.02 7.86
CA HIS A 105 -3.04 -19.49 8.28
C HIS A 105 -4.13 -19.87 7.26
N PRO A 106 -4.93 -20.93 7.51
CA PRO A 106 -5.79 -21.56 6.49
C PRO A 106 -6.95 -20.67 5.99
N TYR A 107 -7.43 -19.74 6.80
CA TYR A 107 -8.51 -18.81 6.51
C TYR A 107 -8.03 -17.42 6.04
N ALA A 108 -6.75 -17.09 6.21
CA ALA A 108 -6.22 -15.76 5.96
C ALA A 108 -6.41 -15.27 4.51
N ARG A 109 -6.21 -16.17 3.54
CA ARG A 109 -6.43 -15.85 2.11
C ARG A 109 -7.88 -15.47 1.83
N LYS A 110 -8.82 -16.29 2.32
CA LYS A 110 -10.26 -16.05 2.13
C LYS A 110 -10.73 -14.79 2.86
N ALA A 111 -10.19 -14.53 4.05
CA ALA A 111 -10.42 -13.29 4.79
C ALA A 111 -9.89 -12.06 4.05
N ALA A 112 -8.73 -12.16 3.40
CA ALA A 112 -8.18 -11.09 2.57
C ALA A 112 -9.07 -10.80 1.34
N GLU A 113 -9.57 -11.83 0.65
CA GLU A 113 -10.55 -11.66 -0.42
C GLU A 113 -11.85 -11.02 0.10
N ALA A 114 -12.36 -11.47 1.25
CA ALA A 114 -13.53 -10.89 1.89
C ALA A 114 -13.36 -9.39 2.22
N ALA A 115 -12.17 -8.98 2.68
CA ALA A 115 -11.87 -7.57 2.91
C ALA A 115 -11.97 -6.74 1.62
N GLN A 116 -11.43 -7.26 0.52
CA GLN A 116 -11.50 -6.60 -0.78
C GLN A 116 -12.95 -6.45 -1.27
N ILE A 117 -13.78 -7.48 -1.09
CA ILE A 117 -15.21 -7.43 -1.42
C ILE A 117 -15.96 -6.42 -0.53
N ALA A 118 -15.62 -6.35 0.77
CA ALA A 118 -16.21 -5.35 1.65
C ALA A 118 -15.78 -3.93 1.27
N GLY A 119 -14.51 -3.74 0.91
CA GLY A 119 -13.99 -2.47 0.44
C GLY A 119 -14.59 -2.02 -0.90
N GLU A 120 -14.90 -2.96 -1.78
CA GLU A 120 -15.66 -2.73 -3.01
C GLU A 120 -17.03 -2.06 -2.73
N GLN A 121 -17.61 -2.40 -1.60
CA GLN A 121 -18.87 -1.87 -1.09
C GLN A 121 -18.68 -0.67 -0.14
N GLY A 122 -17.46 -0.16 0.00
CA GLY A 122 -17.15 1.03 0.80
C GLY A 122 -16.98 0.77 2.30
N LYS A 123 -16.79 -0.49 2.71
CA LYS A 123 -16.69 -0.90 4.13
C LYS A 123 -15.42 -1.66 4.47
N PHE A 124 -14.32 -1.36 3.77
CA PHE A 124 -13.04 -2.06 3.98
C PHE A 124 -12.59 -2.01 5.45
N TRP A 125 -12.57 -0.82 6.04
CA TRP A 125 -12.00 -0.58 7.37
C TRP A 125 -12.90 -1.12 8.48
N GLU A 126 -14.22 -0.90 8.38
CA GLU A 126 -15.18 -1.44 9.36
C GLU A 126 -15.20 -2.97 9.33
N TYR A 127 -15.18 -3.56 8.14
CA TYR A 127 -15.15 -5.02 7.97
C TYR A 127 -13.82 -5.61 8.46
N SER A 128 -12.69 -4.97 8.15
CA SER A 128 -11.37 -5.37 8.65
C SER A 128 -11.29 -5.36 10.17
N ALA A 129 -11.80 -4.30 10.81
CA ALA A 129 -11.86 -4.19 12.26
C ALA A 129 -12.73 -5.30 12.89
N LEU A 130 -13.86 -5.63 12.25
CA LEU A 130 -14.73 -6.71 12.71
C LEU A 130 -14.04 -8.08 12.59
N MET A 131 -13.28 -8.33 11.52
CA MET A 131 -12.50 -9.57 11.37
C MET A 131 -11.40 -9.68 12.41
N PHE A 132 -10.60 -8.63 12.65
CA PHE A 132 -9.57 -8.67 13.69
C PHE A 132 -10.15 -8.90 15.09
N LYS A 133 -11.32 -8.31 15.38
CA LYS A 133 -12.05 -8.56 16.64
C LYS A 133 -12.46 -10.03 16.79
N ASN A 134 -12.78 -10.71 15.69
CA ASN A 134 -13.25 -12.10 15.67
C ASN A 134 -12.24 -13.06 15.02
N GLN A 135 -10.94 -12.79 15.12
CA GLN A 135 -9.85 -13.51 14.42
C GLN A 135 -9.89 -15.06 14.50
N GLU A 136 -10.47 -15.63 15.56
CA GLU A 136 -10.59 -17.09 15.71
C GLU A 136 -11.68 -17.71 14.81
N ASN A 137 -12.59 -16.90 14.26
CA ASN A 137 -13.75 -17.32 13.47
C ASN A 137 -13.71 -16.61 12.10
N LEU A 138 -12.99 -17.20 11.15
CA LEU A 138 -12.82 -16.65 9.80
C LEU A 138 -13.21 -17.66 8.71
N THR A 139 -14.10 -18.59 9.03
CA THR A 139 -14.66 -19.49 8.02
C THR A 139 -15.46 -18.70 6.98
N GLU A 140 -15.75 -19.29 5.82
CA GLU A 140 -16.58 -18.61 4.80
C GLU A 140 -17.95 -18.19 5.36
N GLU A 141 -18.55 -19.00 6.23
CA GLU A 141 -19.80 -18.69 6.91
C GLU A 141 -19.67 -17.47 7.84
N ASP A 142 -18.58 -17.41 8.61
CA ASP A 142 -18.30 -16.26 9.48
C ASP A 142 -18.14 -14.97 8.68
N LEU A 143 -17.39 -15.03 7.58
CA LEU A 143 -17.15 -13.87 6.71
C LEU A 143 -18.47 -13.34 6.11
N ILE A 144 -19.34 -14.23 5.64
CA ILE A 144 -20.67 -13.85 5.14
C ILE A 144 -21.52 -13.21 6.25
N LYS A 145 -21.49 -13.77 7.46
CA LYS A 145 -22.18 -13.20 8.63
C LYS A 145 -21.64 -11.82 9.01
N TYR A 146 -20.34 -11.58 8.85
CA TYR A 146 -19.74 -10.26 9.11
C TYR A 146 -20.14 -9.24 8.04
N ALA A 147 -20.35 -9.68 6.80
CA ALA A 147 -20.82 -8.83 5.71
C ALA A 147 -22.21 -8.28 6.03
N GLU A 148 -23.11 -9.14 6.53
CA GLU A 148 -24.44 -8.74 7.02
C GLU A 148 -24.35 -7.72 8.17
N GLN A 149 -23.48 -7.97 9.16
CA GLN A 149 -23.33 -7.09 10.33
C GLN A 149 -22.90 -5.66 10.00
N VAL A 150 -22.07 -5.49 8.96
CA VAL A 150 -21.61 -4.15 8.52
C VAL A 150 -22.48 -3.56 7.41
N GLY A 151 -23.60 -4.20 7.08
CA GLY A 151 -24.60 -3.69 6.14
C GLY A 151 -24.22 -3.81 4.67
N LEU A 152 -23.48 -4.86 4.30
CA LEU A 152 -23.16 -5.15 2.90
C LEU A 152 -24.33 -5.80 2.16
N ASP A 153 -24.32 -5.70 0.83
CA ASP A 153 -25.07 -6.61 -0.04
C ASP A 153 -24.49 -8.01 0.09
N VAL A 154 -25.16 -8.84 0.90
CA VAL A 154 -24.73 -10.20 1.25
C VAL A 154 -24.78 -11.13 0.04
N ALA A 155 -25.73 -10.94 -0.88
CA ALA A 155 -25.87 -11.77 -2.06
C ALA A 155 -24.67 -11.56 -2.99
N LYS A 156 -24.37 -10.29 -3.31
CA LYS A 156 -23.17 -9.93 -4.07
C LYS A 156 -21.89 -10.38 -3.37
N PHE A 157 -21.81 -10.17 -2.05
CA PHE A 157 -20.64 -10.55 -1.28
C PHE A 157 -20.36 -12.05 -1.35
N THR A 158 -21.40 -12.87 -1.16
CA THR A 158 -21.31 -14.33 -1.14
C THR A 158 -20.91 -14.87 -2.51
N ASP A 159 -21.49 -14.34 -3.60
CA ASP A 159 -21.11 -14.72 -4.95
C ASP A 159 -19.64 -14.39 -5.24
N SER A 160 -19.22 -13.14 -4.96
CA SER A 160 -17.83 -12.72 -5.16
C SER A 160 -16.84 -13.57 -4.36
N LEU A 161 -17.19 -13.91 -3.11
CA LEU A 161 -16.33 -14.68 -2.22
C LEU A 161 -16.21 -16.13 -2.69
N LYS A 162 -17.31 -16.78 -3.09
CA LYS A 162 -17.32 -18.16 -3.59
C LYS A 162 -16.56 -18.30 -4.91
N ASN A 163 -16.70 -17.33 -5.80
CA ASN A 163 -16.04 -17.32 -7.10
C ASN A 163 -14.57 -16.90 -7.03
N GLY A 164 -14.08 -16.51 -5.84
CA GLY A 164 -12.69 -16.11 -5.66
C GLY A 164 -12.34 -14.84 -6.43
N SER A 165 -13.28 -13.90 -6.53
CA SER A 165 -13.18 -12.74 -7.45
C SER A 165 -11.97 -11.85 -7.20
N TYR A 166 -11.41 -11.93 -5.99
CA TYR A 166 -10.25 -11.16 -5.55
C TYR A 166 -8.99 -12.00 -5.34
N ALA A 167 -9.02 -13.32 -5.60
CA ALA A 167 -7.90 -14.22 -5.38
C ALA A 167 -6.61 -13.75 -6.09
N THR A 168 -6.72 -13.18 -7.29
CA THR A 168 -5.56 -12.73 -8.04
C THR A 168 -4.96 -11.44 -7.51
N ILE A 169 -5.77 -10.54 -6.97
CA ILE A 169 -5.30 -9.36 -6.23
C ILE A 169 -4.52 -9.79 -4.99
N ILE A 170 -5.02 -10.79 -4.25
CA ILE A 170 -4.31 -11.34 -3.09
C ILE A 170 -2.98 -11.98 -3.50
N ASN A 171 -2.93 -12.70 -4.63
CA ASN A 171 -1.69 -13.27 -5.15
C ASN A 171 -0.68 -12.19 -5.57
N ASP A 172 -1.14 -11.08 -6.13
CA ASP A 172 -0.27 -9.95 -6.50
C ASP A 172 0.34 -9.29 -5.26
N ASP A 173 -0.42 -9.15 -4.16
CA ASP A 173 0.13 -8.66 -2.90
C ASP A 173 1.18 -9.61 -2.31
N ILE A 174 0.92 -10.92 -2.33
CA ILE A 174 1.88 -11.93 -1.88
C ILE A 174 3.16 -11.90 -2.73
N ALA A 175 3.02 -11.76 -4.05
CA ALA A 175 4.16 -11.65 -4.96
C ALA A 175 4.98 -10.39 -4.68
N ALA A 176 4.33 -9.25 -4.44
CA ALA A 176 4.99 -8.01 -4.05
C ALA A 176 5.74 -8.17 -2.71
N ALA A 177 5.09 -8.73 -1.68
CA ALA A 177 5.71 -9.01 -0.39
C ALA A 177 6.95 -9.92 -0.51
N ASN A 178 6.86 -10.98 -1.33
CA ASN A 178 7.98 -11.87 -1.61
C ASN A 178 9.14 -11.16 -2.33
N LYS A 179 8.84 -10.31 -3.32
CA LYS A 179 9.85 -9.48 -4.02
C LYS A 179 10.59 -8.55 -3.04
N LEU A 180 9.86 -8.02 -2.06
CA LEU A 180 10.38 -7.19 -0.98
C LEU A 180 11.03 -8.00 0.16
N LYS A 181 11.11 -9.33 0.03
CA LYS A 181 11.66 -10.27 1.02
C LYS A 181 10.96 -10.20 2.38
N ILE A 182 9.69 -9.84 2.39
CA ILE A 182 8.84 -9.88 3.59
C ILE A 182 8.56 -11.35 3.92
N ASN A 183 8.84 -11.76 5.15
CA ASN A 183 8.67 -13.15 5.60
C ASN A 183 7.82 -13.28 6.87
N ALA A 184 7.26 -12.17 7.37
CA ALA A 184 6.43 -12.13 8.56
C ALA A 184 5.38 -11.01 8.47
N THR A 185 4.32 -11.17 9.25
CA THR A 185 3.29 -10.16 9.45
C THR A 185 3.14 -9.80 10.94
N PRO A 186 2.81 -8.54 11.28
CA PRO A 186 2.78 -7.41 10.36
C PRO A 186 4.21 -6.99 9.97
N THR A 187 4.37 -6.48 8.75
CA THR A 187 5.57 -5.75 8.34
C THR A 187 5.17 -4.34 7.92
N PHE A 188 5.89 -3.34 8.42
CA PHE A 188 5.60 -1.95 8.15
C PHE A 188 6.71 -1.27 7.36
N PHE A 189 6.32 -0.33 6.50
CA PHE A 189 7.22 0.62 5.88
C PHE A 189 6.76 2.03 6.24
N LEU A 190 7.68 2.87 6.71
CA LEU A 190 7.46 4.28 7.02
C LEU A 190 8.25 5.11 6.00
N ASN A 191 7.55 5.86 5.14
CA ASN A 191 8.16 6.63 4.04
C ASN A 191 9.16 5.80 3.22
N GLY A 192 8.72 4.63 2.73
CA GLY A 192 9.57 3.75 1.92
C GLY A 192 10.60 2.91 2.68
N LYS A 193 10.76 3.11 3.99
CA LYS A 193 11.75 2.41 4.82
C LYS A 193 11.09 1.34 5.67
N MET A 194 11.56 0.10 5.55
CA MET A 194 11.09 -0.99 6.40
C MET A 194 11.38 -0.67 7.87
N MET A 195 10.33 -0.67 8.69
CA MET A 195 10.45 -0.38 10.12
C MET A 195 11.06 -1.57 10.85
N LYS A 196 11.94 -1.26 11.80
CA LYS A 196 12.38 -2.19 12.84
C LYS A 196 11.83 -1.67 14.15
N PHE A 197 11.06 -2.47 14.86
CA PHE A 197 10.52 -2.09 16.16
C PHE A 197 10.70 -3.23 17.16
N GLU A 198 11.01 -2.85 18.40
CA GLU A 198 11.22 -3.79 19.51
C GLU A 198 9.90 -4.11 20.21
N ASP A 199 9.06 -3.09 20.36
CA ASP A 199 7.76 -3.15 21.00
C ASP A 199 6.77 -2.16 20.37
N LEU A 200 5.55 -2.13 20.93
CA LEU A 200 4.45 -1.30 20.47
C LEU A 200 4.69 0.20 20.70
N GLU A 201 5.40 0.57 21.78
CA GLU A 201 5.70 1.95 22.11
C GLU A 201 6.74 2.52 21.14
N ASN A 202 7.78 1.74 20.86
CA ASN A 202 8.80 2.02 19.86
C ASN A 202 8.18 2.23 18.48
N PHE A 203 7.21 1.39 18.08
CA PHE A 203 6.47 1.56 16.83
C PHE A 203 5.75 2.92 16.74
N ASN A 204 4.97 3.28 17.76
CA ASN A 204 4.25 4.55 17.82
C ASN A 204 5.22 5.76 17.81
N ASN A 205 6.31 5.68 18.57
CA ASN A 205 7.30 6.74 18.66
C ASN A 205 8.00 7.02 17.33
N GLN A 206 8.26 5.99 16.52
CA GLN A 206 8.85 6.17 15.19
C GLN A 206 7.93 6.98 14.26
N ILE A 207 6.64 6.68 14.25
CA ILE A 207 5.66 7.38 13.41
C ILE A 207 5.54 8.84 13.85
N ASN A 208 5.32 9.08 15.15
CA ASN A 208 5.18 10.44 15.68
C ASN A 208 6.45 11.27 15.47
N LYS A 209 7.64 10.66 15.55
CA LYS A 209 8.91 11.35 15.28
C LYS A 209 9.00 11.86 13.84
N GLU A 210 8.61 11.06 12.85
CA GLU A 210 8.60 11.53 11.46
C GLU A 210 7.56 12.65 11.27
N ILE A 211 6.37 12.53 11.88
CA ILE A 211 5.35 13.58 11.83
C ILE A 211 5.88 14.91 12.41
N GLU A 212 6.52 14.88 13.59
CA GLU A 212 7.08 16.08 14.22
C GLU A 212 8.28 16.66 13.45
N LYS A 213 9.06 15.80 12.79
CA LYS A 213 10.13 16.25 11.89
C LYS A 213 9.57 17.05 10.72
N PHE A 214 8.47 16.62 10.10
CA PHE A 214 7.80 17.43 9.06
C PHE A 214 7.21 18.74 9.60
N LYS A 215 6.58 18.72 10.79
CA LYS A 215 6.05 19.94 11.43
C LYS A 215 7.16 20.95 11.78
N SER A 216 8.31 20.48 12.23
CA SER A 216 9.44 21.36 12.55
C SER A 216 10.12 21.90 11.29
N GLN A 217 10.27 21.11 10.24
CA GLN A 217 10.84 21.54 8.96
C GLN A 217 9.93 22.55 8.23
N SER A 218 8.61 22.34 8.24
CA SER A 218 7.64 23.32 7.70
C SER A 218 7.65 24.65 8.47
N LYS A 219 7.92 24.62 9.79
CA LYS A 219 8.05 25.83 10.62
C LYS A 219 9.37 26.58 10.44
N LEU A 220 10.40 25.92 9.90
CA LEU A 220 11.73 26.50 9.65
C LEU A 220 11.88 27.12 8.25
N LEU A 221 10.93 26.88 7.34
CA LEU A 221 10.85 27.62 6.09
C LEU A 221 10.42 29.06 6.41
N PRO A 222 11.17 30.09 5.96
CA PRO A 222 10.74 31.47 6.14
C PRO A 222 9.37 31.65 5.48
N ASN A 223 8.48 32.39 6.14
CA ASN A 223 7.22 32.88 5.55
C ASN A 223 7.54 33.71 4.30
N THR A 224 7.70 33.06 3.16
CA THR A 224 7.40 33.65 1.86
C THR A 224 5.90 33.52 1.69
N THR A 225 5.19 34.53 2.21
CA THR A 225 3.84 34.85 1.77
C THR A 225 3.87 34.92 0.24
N PRO A 226 3.10 34.12 -0.51
CA PRO A 226 2.76 34.49 -1.87
C PRO A 226 1.99 35.81 -1.73
N ASN A 227 2.55 36.90 -2.26
CA ASN A 227 1.85 38.17 -2.31
C ASN A 227 0.44 37.93 -2.86
N ASN A 228 -0.54 38.53 -2.20
CA ASN A 228 -1.89 38.74 -2.72
C ASN A 228 -1.80 39.43 -4.10
N GLU A 229 -1.65 38.64 -5.16
CA GLU A 229 -2.18 39.03 -6.45
C GLU A 229 -3.70 38.88 -6.36
N THR A 230 -4.38 39.98 -6.59
CA THR A 230 -5.84 40.07 -6.51
C THR A 230 -6.42 39.08 -7.51
N LEU A 231 -7.02 38.00 -6.99
CA LEU A 231 -7.71 37.00 -7.81
C LEU A 231 -8.78 37.72 -8.63
N THR A 232 -8.69 37.58 -9.96
CA THR A 232 -9.61 38.25 -10.88
C THR A 232 -11.03 37.73 -10.69
N PRO A 233 -12.07 38.55 -10.97
CA PRO A 233 -13.47 38.11 -10.88
C PRO A 233 -13.80 36.83 -11.66
N GLU A 234 -13.07 36.53 -12.74
CA GLU A 234 -13.20 35.27 -13.51
C GLU A 234 -12.85 34.01 -12.70
N LEU A 235 -11.89 34.10 -11.75
CA LEU A 235 -11.53 32.95 -10.92
C LEU A 235 -12.59 32.70 -9.84
N ASN A 236 -13.24 33.75 -9.34
CA ASN A 236 -14.33 33.62 -8.37
C ASN A 236 -15.65 33.13 -9.00
N GLU A 237 -15.87 33.36 -10.30
CA GLU A 237 -16.99 32.72 -11.01
C GLU A 237 -16.72 31.24 -11.30
N SER A 238 -15.46 30.85 -11.59
CA SER A 238 -15.06 29.44 -11.73
C SER A 238 -15.30 28.64 -10.45
N ILE A 239 -15.00 29.22 -9.28
CA ILE A 239 -15.18 28.58 -7.97
C ILE A 239 -16.67 28.41 -7.59
N LYS A 240 -17.57 29.25 -8.11
CA LYS A 240 -19.01 29.15 -7.82
C LYS A 240 -19.75 28.06 -8.62
N SER A 241 -19.10 27.43 -9.60
CA SER A 241 -19.69 26.35 -10.39
C SER A 241 -19.49 24.94 -9.81
N LEU A 242 -18.70 24.81 -8.74
CA LEU A 242 -18.28 23.53 -8.13
C LEU A 242 -19.30 22.93 -7.15
N ASN A 243 -20.58 22.92 -7.54
CA ASN A 243 -21.57 22.06 -6.91
C ASN A 243 -22.04 21.02 -7.94
N GLY A 244 -21.29 19.92 -8.06
CA GLY A 244 -21.80 18.65 -8.60
C GLY A 244 -21.31 18.19 -9.98
N ASN A 245 -20.39 18.87 -10.66
CA ASN A 245 -19.86 18.40 -11.94
C ASN A 245 -18.32 18.44 -11.97
N LEU A 246 -17.70 17.27 -12.16
CA LEU A 246 -16.26 17.15 -12.39
C LEU A 246 -15.87 17.92 -13.66
N ASN A 247 -14.85 18.79 -13.57
CA ASN A 247 -14.30 19.49 -14.73
C ASN A 247 -13.33 18.59 -15.51
N TYR A 248 -13.86 17.75 -16.41
CA TYR A 248 -13.05 16.80 -17.17
C TYR A 248 -11.94 17.45 -18.00
N ALA A 249 -12.15 18.67 -18.52
CA ALA A 249 -11.14 19.36 -19.31
C ALA A 249 -9.90 19.72 -18.48
N GLU A 250 -10.10 20.09 -17.22
CA GLU A 250 -9.02 20.39 -16.28
C GLU A 250 -8.33 19.13 -15.79
N ILE A 251 -9.08 18.07 -15.52
CA ILE A 251 -8.55 16.75 -15.16
C ILE A 251 -7.67 16.20 -16.29
N ASP A 252 -8.16 16.25 -17.55
CA ASP A 252 -7.41 15.78 -18.72
C ASP A 252 -6.13 16.59 -18.93
N LYS A 253 -6.17 17.91 -18.72
CA LYS A 253 -4.99 18.78 -18.80
C LYS A 253 -3.98 18.50 -17.69
N THR A 254 -4.45 18.16 -16.50
CA THR A 254 -3.61 18.02 -15.30
C THR A 254 -2.97 16.63 -15.20
N PHE A 255 -3.75 15.58 -15.46
CA PHE A 255 -3.33 14.19 -15.23
C PHE A 255 -3.13 13.39 -16.51
N GLY A 256 -3.63 13.88 -17.65
CA GLY A 256 -3.62 13.12 -18.89
C GLY A 256 -4.42 11.81 -18.82
N ALA A 257 -4.33 11.02 -19.88
CA ALA A 257 -4.87 9.67 -19.89
C ALA A 257 -3.93 8.70 -19.16
N LEU A 258 -4.49 7.86 -18.30
CA LEU A 258 -3.81 6.68 -17.77
C LEU A 258 -3.66 5.66 -18.91
N GLU A 259 -2.42 5.41 -19.32
CA GLU A 259 -2.08 4.46 -20.38
C GLU A 259 -2.00 3.02 -19.84
N ILE A 260 -2.75 2.11 -20.46
CA ILE A 260 -2.70 0.67 -20.17
C ILE A 260 -2.52 -0.09 -21.48
N ALA A 261 -1.37 -0.71 -21.68
CA ALA A 261 -1.09 -1.54 -22.83
C ALA A 261 -1.48 -3.00 -22.56
N TYR A 262 -2.12 -3.66 -23.51
CA TYR A 262 -2.22 -5.12 -23.52
C TYR A 262 -1.11 -5.69 -24.40
N THR A 263 -0.23 -6.48 -23.81
CA THR A 263 0.95 -7.08 -24.45
C THR A 263 0.85 -8.60 -24.45
N ASN A 264 1.84 -9.29 -25.06
CA ASN A 264 1.93 -10.75 -24.97
C ASN A 264 2.07 -11.28 -23.52
N ASN A 265 2.40 -10.40 -22.56
CA ASN A 265 2.49 -10.71 -21.13
C ASN A 265 1.25 -10.26 -20.33
N GLY A 266 0.19 -9.79 -21.02
CA GLY A 266 -1.01 -9.22 -20.40
C GLY A 266 -1.01 -7.70 -20.30
N PHE A 267 -1.86 -7.17 -19.43
CA PHE A 267 -2.00 -5.73 -19.19
C PHE A 267 -0.78 -5.14 -18.48
N ASP A 268 -0.36 -3.95 -18.92
CA ASP A 268 0.78 -3.19 -18.42
C ASP A 268 0.45 -1.68 -18.39
N PRO A 269 0.36 -1.03 -17.22
CA PRO A 269 0.47 -1.64 -15.90
C PRO A 269 -0.72 -2.58 -15.65
N LYS A 270 -0.45 -3.71 -15.02
CA LYS A 270 -1.47 -4.69 -14.66
C LYS A 270 -2.43 -4.15 -13.60
N ASN A 271 -1.88 -3.54 -12.54
CA ASN A 271 -2.64 -2.89 -11.48
C ASN A 271 -2.12 -1.48 -11.30
N THR A 272 -3.01 -0.50 -11.22
CA THR A 272 -2.64 0.92 -11.14
C THR A 272 -3.68 1.73 -10.37
N THR A 273 -3.37 2.98 -10.08
CA THR A 273 -4.29 3.97 -9.53
C THR A 273 -4.66 5.00 -10.59
N ALA A 274 -5.81 5.63 -10.42
CA ALA A 274 -6.25 6.76 -11.21
C ALA A 274 -7.06 7.73 -10.35
N ARG A 275 -7.41 8.88 -10.89
CA ARG A 275 -8.33 9.84 -10.26
C ARG A 275 -9.73 9.72 -10.83
N GLU A 276 -10.72 10.06 -10.01
CA GLU A 276 -12.09 10.20 -10.44
C GLU A 276 -12.20 11.24 -11.56
N GLY A 277 -12.79 10.85 -12.69
CA GLY A 277 -12.87 11.64 -13.91
C GLY A 277 -11.66 11.52 -14.84
N GLN A 278 -10.58 10.84 -14.45
CA GLN A 278 -9.44 10.60 -15.34
C GLN A 278 -9.83 9.64 -16.48
N LEU A 279 -9.27 9.84 -17.66
CA LEU A 279 -9.41 8.94 -18.80
C LEU A 279 -8.45 7.75 -18.64
N ALA A 280 -8.92 6.52 -18.84
CA ALA A 280 -8.08 5.34 -19.00
C ALA A 280 -8.06 4.89 -20.46
N ARG A 281 -6.88 4.83 -21.08
CA ARG A 281 -6.67 4.42 -22.47
C ARG A 281 -6.09 3.00 -22.50
N PHE A 282 -6.88 2.05 -23.00
CA PHE A 282 -6.46 0.66 -23.18
C PHE A 282 -6.00 0.44 -24.61
N THR A 283 -4.72 0.15 -24.82
CA THR A 283 -4.13 -0.05 -26.15
C THR A 283 -3.73 -1.50 -26.38
N ASN A 284 -4.23 -2.13 -27.45
CA ASN A 284 -3.77 -3.47 -27.84
C ASN A 284 -2.43 -3.37 -28.59
N LYS A 285 -1.35 -3.88 -27.98
CA LYS A 285 0.00 -3.91 -28.54
C LYS A 285 0.39 -5.30 -29.11
N THR A 286 -0.58 -6.20 -29.25
CA THR A 286 -0.37 -7.54 -29.81
C THR A 286 -0.80 -7.60 -31.27
N ASP A 287 -0.43 -8.69 -31.96
CA ASP A 287 -0.86 -8.97 -33.33
C ASP A 287 -2.22 -9.69 -33.39
N SER A 288 -2.86 -9.94 -32.23
CA SER A 288 -4.14 -10.62 -32.12
C SER A 288 -5.24 -9.67 -31.68
N THR A 289 -6.47 -9.95 -32.09
CA THR A 289 -7.65 -9.27 -31.53
C THR A 289 -7.87 -9.70 -30.08
N ILE A 290 -8.22 -8.75 -29.21
CA ILE A 290 -8.53 -9.03 -27.80
C ILE A 290 -9.97 -8.70 -27.47
N ILE A 291 -10.52 -9.42 -26.50
CA ILE A 291 -11.88 -9.19 -25.99
C ILE A 291 -11.76 -8.66 -24.57
N PHE A 292 -11.87 -7.34 -24.43
CA PHE A 292 -11.90 -6.64 -23.16
C PHE A 292 -13.28 -6.76 -22.53
N TYR A 293 -13.35 -7.10 -21.26
CA TYR A 293 -14.59 -7.07 -20.51
C TYR A 293 -14.36 -6.70 -19.06
N GLN A 294 -15.43 -6.26 -18.41
CA GLN A 294 -15.43 -5.95 -17.00
C GLN A 294 -16.13 -7.08 -16.21
N PRO A 295 -15.41 -7.83 -15.36
CA PRO A 295 -16.04 -8.84 -14.51
C PRO A 295 -17.03 -8.22 -13.50
N ILE A 296 -16.85 -6.95 -13.18
CA ILE A 296 -17.73 -6.19 -12.29
C ILE A 296 -18.20 -4.94 -13.05
N TYR A 297 -19.51 -4.78 -13.20
CA TYR A 297 -20.12 -3.66 -13.93
C TYR A 297 -19.86 -2.31 -13.22
N ARG A 298 -18.84 -1.59 -13.70
CA ARG A 298 -18.35 -0.29 -13.23
C ARG A 298 -17.98 0.68 -14.34
N PHE A 299 -17.44 0.18 -15.44
CA PHE A 299 -17.27 0.96 -16.67
C PHE A 299 -18.65 1.20 -17.27
N GLU A 300 -19.26 2.33 -16.95
CA GLU A 300 -20.61 2.69 -17.40
C GLU A 300 -20.72 2.69 -18.92
N ASP A 301 -19.64 3.09 -19.60
CA ASP A 301 -19.54 3.12 -21.06
C ASP A 301 -19.31 1.74 -21.71
N VAL A 302 -19.13 0.68 -20.91
CA VAL A 302 -18.78 -0.68 -21.39
C VAL A 302 -19.85 -1.68 -20.99
N GLU A 303 -21.05 -1.55 -21.54
CA GLU A 303 -22.17 -2.41 -21.12
C GLU A 303 -21.97 -3.90 -21.46
N GLN A 304 -21.05 -4.21 -22.38
CA GLN A 304 -20.78 -5.53 -22.92
C GLN A 304 -19.30 -5.70 -23.26
N GLU A 305 -18.91 -6.90 -23.72
CA GLU A 305 -17.57 -7.20 -24.21
C GLU A 305 -17.18 -6.26 -25.36
N VAL A 306 -15.95 -5.71 -25.30
CA VAL A 306 -15.41 -4.78 -26.28
C VAL A 306 -14.24 -5.45 -26.99
N THR A 307 -14.33 -5.47 -28.32
CA THR A 307 -13.26 -6.00 -29.17
C THR A 307 -12.25 -4.91 -29.49
N ILE A 308 -10.97 -5.12 -29.19
CA ILE A 308 -9.88 -4.19 -29.50
C ILE A 308 -8.95 -4.83 -30.55
N GLN A 309 -8.95 -4.27 -31.76
CA GLN A 309 -8.11 -4.73 -32.87
C GLN A 309 -6.61 -4.51 -32.61
N PRO A 310 -5.70 -5.25 -33.25
CA PRO A 310 -4.26 -4.99 -33.18
C PRO A 310 -3.91 -3.53 -33.43
N GLY A 311 -3.16 -2.91 -32.51
CA GLY A 311 -2.75 -1.51 -32.59
C GLY A 311 -3.86 -0.48 -32.25
N ALA A 312 -5.10 -0.90 -32.07
CA ALA A 312 -6.20 -0.02 -31.70
C ALA A 312 -6.22 0.25 -30.18
N ASN A 313 -6.98 1.26 -29.79
CA ASN A 313 -7.24 1.58 -28.39
C ASN A 313 -8.71 1.90 -28.14
N ILE A 314 -9.11 1.79 -26.87
CA ILE A 314 -10.36 2.31 -26.34
C ILE A 314 -10.05 3.24 -25.18
N GLU A 315 -10.92 4.21 -24.96
CA GLU A 315 -10.81 5.17 -23.87
C GLU A 315 -12.06 5.10 -23.01
N ILE A 316 -11.88 5.06 -21.69
CA ILE A 316 -12.99 4.99 -20.74
C ILE A 316 -12.81 6.05 -19.66
N ARG A 317 -13.90 6.74 -19.32
CA ARG A 317 -13.91 7.74 -18.27
C ARG A 317 -14.17 7.08 -16.91
N LEU A 318 -13.31 7.34 -15.94
CA LEU A 318 -13.40 6.71 -14.61
C LEU A 318 -14.33 7.51 -13.69
N SER A 319 -15.64 7.30 -13.81
CA SER A 319 -16.67 8.15 -13.20
C SER A 319 -16.96 7.92 -11.69
N LYS A 320 -16.36 6.91 -11.05
CA LYS A 320 -16.65 6.52 -9.65
C LYS A 320 -15.42 6.08 -8.89
N THR A 321 -15.35 6.44 -7.61
CA THR A 321 -14.27 6.09 -6.67
C THR A 321 -14.35 4.67 -6.13
N LYS A 322 -13.83 3.68 -6.87
CA LYS A 322 -13.83 2.25 -6.49
C LYS A 322 -12.65 1.51 -7.13
N ILE A 323 -12.53 0.20 -6.88
CA ILE A 323 -11.71 -0.71 -7.71
C ILE A 323 -12.47 -1.03 -8.99
N TRP A 324 -11.89 -0.70 -10.13
CA TRP A 324 -12.37 -1.01 -11.47
C TRP A 324 -11.53 -2.16 -12.02
N SER A 325 -12.10 -3.36 -12.09
CA SER A 325 -11.42 -4.55 -12.58
C SER A 325 -11.79 -4.81 -14.03
N TYR A 326 -10.84 -5.31 -14.81
CA TYR A 326 -11.01 -5.63 -16.22
C TYR A 326 -10.22 -6.89 -16.58
N ARG A 327 -10.66 -7.57 -17.64
CA ARG A 327 -10.09 -8.83 -18.10
C ARG A 327 -10.06 -8.92 -19.63
N GLU A 328 -9.14 -9.73 -20.12
CA GLU A 328 -9.14 -10.22 -21.49
C GLU A 328 -9.68 -11.65 -21.50
N LYS A 329 -10.70 -11.91 -22.33
CA LYS A 329 -11.50 -13.14 -22.28
C LYS A 329 -10.74 -14.41 -22.66
N ASN A 330 -9.82 -14.35 -23.63
CA ASN A 330 -9.20 -15.55 -24.20
C ASN A 330 -8.02 -16.06 -23.36
N THR A 331 -7.27 -15.15 -22.77
CA THR A 331 -6.09 -15.42 -21.95
C THR A 331 -6.39 -15.43 -20.46
N ASP A 332 -7.56 -14.96 -20.06
CA ASP A 332 -7.93 -14.64 -18.67
C ASP A 332 -6.95 -13.66 -18.00
N SER A 333 -6.20 -12.90 -18.80
CA SER A 333 -5.37 -11.81 -18.28
C SER A 333 -6.28 -10.80 -17.61
N PHE A 334 -5.88 -10.31 -16.44
CA PHE A 334 -6.68 -9.38 -15.65
C PHE A 334 -5.85 -8.17 -15.25
N GLY A 335 -6.55 -7.08 -14.97
CA GLY A 335 -5.98 -5.91 -14.34
C GLY A 335 -6.98 -5.15 -13.50
N SER A 336 -6.49 -4.16 -12.77
CA SER A 336 -7.33 -3.28 -11.94
C SER A 336 -6.85 -1.83 -11.93
N ILE A 337 -7.80 -0.91 -11.85
CA ILE A 337 -7.59 0.51 -11.56
C ILE A 337 -8.29 0.81 -10.25
N PHE A 338 -7.58 1.32 -9.26
CA PHE A 338 -8.25 1.94 -8.11
C PHE A 338 -8.41 3.42 -8.35
N VAL A 339 -9.65 3.86 -8.36
CA VAL A 339 -10.03 5.24 -8.65
C VAL A 339 -10.14 5.98 -7.33
N ASN A 340 -9.17 6.83 -7.05
CA ASN A 340 -9.19 7.71 -5.89
C ASN A 340 -10.15 8.89 -6.14
N PRO A 341 -10.81 9.41 -5.11
CA PRO A 341 -11.53 10.68 -5.21
C PRO A 341 -10.58 11.79 -5.67
N THR A 342 -11.08 12.65 -6.56
CA THR A 342 -10.41 13.92 -6.85
C THR A 342 -10.63 14.79 -5.62
N GLN A 343 -9.56 15.16 -4.89
CA GLN A 343 -9.67 16.06 -3.75
C GLN A 343 -10.00 17.47 -4.27
N ASP A 344 -11.04 18.08 -3.70
CA ASP A 344 -11.48 19.46 -3.98
C ASP A 344 -10.46 20.50 -3.50
#